data_AF-A0A3N7CV33-F1
#
_entry.id   AF-A0A3N7CV33-F1
#
_cell.length_a   1.000
_cell.length_b   1.000
_cell.length_c   1.000
_cell.angle_alpha   90.00
_cell.angle_beta   90.00
_cell.angle_gamma   90.00
#
_symmetry.space_group_name_H-M   'P 1'
#
loop_
_entity.id
_entity.type
_entity.pdbx_description
1 polymer ?
#
loop_
_entity_poly.entity_id
_entity_poly.type
_entity_poly.pdbx_seq_one_letter_code
_entity_poly.pdbx_strand_id
1 'polypeptide(L)' 'MVEIGFGQTEILASVVGLVTGLIYTSVRAPIPAPNVLGGIFAILGTFIGYVFVAALRGQLVFV' A
#
# COMPACT_ATOMS: atom_id res chain seq x y z
N MET A 1 -17.94 6.02 5.70
CA MET A 1 -16.82 6.89 6.07
C MET A 1 -15.55 6.14 5.70
N VAL A 2 -14.64 6.75 4.97
CA VAL A 2 -13.33 6.19 4.66
C VAL A 2 -12.38 6.76 5.70
N GLU A 3 -11.92 5.88 6.59
CA GLU A 3 -10.99 6.21 7.65
C GLU A 3 -9.58 5.85 7.18
N ILE A 4 -8.70 6.86 7.12
CA ILE A 4 -7.29 6.67 6.82
C ILE A 4 -6.52 7.08 8.05
N GLY A 5 -5.99 6.09 8.76
CA GLY A 5 -5.16 6.33 9.92
C GLY A 5 -3.71 6.00 9.70
N PHE A 6 -2.87 6.66 10.49
CA PHE A 6 -1.46 6.31 10.64
C PHE A 6 -1.24 5.78 12.05
N GLY A 7 -1.62 4.53 12.25
CA GLY A 7 -1.48 3.82 13.52
C GLY A 7 -0.26 2.90 13.54
N GLN A 8 -0.19 2.13 14.63
CA GLN A 8 0.85 1.12 14.81
C GLN A 8 0.81 0.06 13.71
N THR A 9 -0.38 -0.32 13.23
CA THR A 9 -0.56 -1.35 12.22
C THR A 9 0.06 -0.97 10.89
N GLU A 10 -0.15 0.26 10.43
CA GLU A 10 0.32 0.76 9.14
C GLU A 10 1.85 0.88 9.12
N ILE A 11 2.42 1.34 10.24
CA ILE A 11 3.87 1.41 10.43
C ILE A 11 4.47 0.00 10.41
N LEU A 12 3.92 -0.92 11.19
CA LEU A 12 4.40 -2.31 11.23
C LEU A 12 4.24 -3.00 9.87
N ALA A 13 3.12 -2.81 9.17
CA ALA A 13 2.90 -3.35 7.84
C ALA A 13 3.91 -2.81 6.82
N SER A 14 4.23 -1.51 6.89
CA SER A 14 5.26 -0.88 6.04
C SER A 14 6.65 -1.46 6.32
N VAL A 15 7.00 -1.63 7.60
CA VAL A 15 8.27 -2.26 8.00
C VAL A 15 8.34 -3.71 7.52
N VAL A 16 7.28 -4.49 7.73
CA VAL A 16 7.19 -5.89 7.28
C VAL A 16 7.35 -5.98 5.76
N GLY A 17 6.66 -5.11 5.01
CA GLY A 17 6.78 -5.04 3.55
C GLY A 17 8.21 -4.75 3.08
N LEU A 18 8.88 -3.77 3.70
CA LEU A 18 10.27 -3.42 3.42
C LEU A 18 11.24 -4.57 3.74
N VAL A 19 11.12 -5.16 4.93
CA VAL A 19 11.98 -6.27 5.36
C VAL A 19 11.77 -7.49 4.46
N THR A 20 10.52 -7.80 4.11
CA THR A 20 10.21 -8.91 3.20
C THR A 20 10.83 -8.65 1.82
N GLY A 21 10.63 -7.45 1.26
CA GLY A 21 11.23 -7.08 -0.03
C GLY A 21 12.76 -7.20 -0.03
N LEU A 22 13.41 -6.75 1.06
CA LEU A 22 14.86 -6.87 1.24
C LEU A 22 15.31 -8.33 1.29
N ILE A 23 14.63 -9.18 2.07
CA ILE A 23 14.97 -10.60 2.19
C ILE A 23 14.86 -11.27 0.82
N TYR A 24 13.69 -11.20 0.17
CA TYR A 24 13.47 -11.87 -1.12
C TYR A 24 14.47 -11.41 -2.19
N THR A 25 14.74 -10.11 -2.26
CA THR A 25 15.72 -9.56 -3.22
C THR A 25 17.14 -10.03 -2.91
N SER A 26 17.53 -10.06 -1.63
CA SER A 26 18.88 -10.48 -1.21
C SER A 26 19.18 -11.94 -1.55
N VAL A 27 18.21 -12.84 -1.39
CA VAL A 27 18.37 -14.27 -1.72
C VAL A 27 17.94 -14.61 -3.15
N ARG A 28 17.55 -13.62 -3.95
CA ARG A 28 17.01 -13.78 -5.32
C ARG A 28 15.80 -14.73 -5.39
N ALA A 29 14.98 -14.74 -4.34
CA ALA A 29 13.76 -15.53 -4.31
C ALA A 29 12.66 -14.87 -5.16
N PRO A 30 11.77 -15.66 -5.79
CA PRO A 30 10.60 -15.13 -6.47
C PRO A 30 9.65 -14.47 -5.45
N ILE A 31 9.32 -13.19 -5.68
CA ILE A 31 8.42 -12.44 -4.81
C ILE A 31 6.97 -12.83 -5.16
N PRO A 32 6.10 -13.11 -4.18
CA PRO A 32 4.67 -13.38 -4.44
C PRO A 32 3.90 -12.19 -5.03
N ALA A 33 4.39 -10.96 -4.83
CA ALA A 33 3.79 -9.72 -5.32
C ALA A 33 4.23 -9.40 -6.76
N PRO A 34 3.43 -8.63 -7.54
CA PRO A 34 3.80 -8.22 -8.88
C PRO A 34 5.13 -7.47 -8.89
N ASN A 35 6.17 -8.05 -9.51
CA ASN A 35 7.49 -7.44 -9.63
C ASN A 35 7.65 -6.59 -10.90
N VAL A 36 6.53 -6.25 -11.55
CA VAL A 36 6.48 -5.42 -12.75
C VAL A 36 5.90 -4.05 -12.40
N LEU A 37 6.50 -2.99 -12.98
CA LEU A 37 6.08 -1.61 -12.74
C LEU A 37 4.57 -1.40 -12.97
N GLY A 38 4.00 -2.03 -13.99
CA GLY A 38 2.56 -1.92 -14.27
C GLY A 38 1.67 -2.44 -13.13
N GLY A 39 2.07 -3.54 -12.48
CA GLY A 39 1.33 -4.10 -11.34
C GLY A 39 1.43 -3.20 -10.10
N ILE A 40 2.60 -2.62 -9.86
CA ILE A 40 2.82 -1.67 -8.77
C ILE A 40 1.97 -0.41 -8.96
N PHE A 41 1.99 0.17 -10.18
CA PHE A 41 1.17 1.35 -10.48
C PHE A 41 -0.33 1.08 -10.44
N ALA A 42 -0.79 -0.12 -10.80
CA ALA A 42 -2.20 -0.50 -10.67
C ALA A 42 -2.67 -0.46 -9.21
N ILE A 43 -1.86 -0.97 -8.27
CA ILE A 43 -2.18 -0.93 -6.83
C ILE A 43 -2.22 0.51 -6.34
N LEU A 44 -1.17 1.30 -6.65
CA LEU A 44 -1.11 2.72 -6.25
C LEU A 44 -2.28 3.53 -6.81
N GLY A 45 -2.58 3.38 -8.11
CA GLY A 45 -3.69 4.07 -8.77
C GLY A 45 -5.04 3.66 -8.18
N THR A 46 -5.23 2.40 -7.83
CA THR A 46 -6.46 1.91 -7.19
C THR A 46 -6.66 2.57 -5.83
N PHE A 47 -5.61 2.64 -5.00
CA PHE A 47 -5.68 3.30 -3.70
C PHE A 47 -5.94 4.81 -3.85
N ILE A 48 -5.22 5.49 -4.73
CA ILE A 48 -5.42 6.93 -5.00
C ILE A 48 -6.85 7.20 -5.48
N GLY A 49 -7.36 6.41 -6.42
CA GLY A 49 -8.72 6.54 -6.93
C GLY A 49 -9.78 6.34 -5.84
N TYR A 50 -9.59 5.34 -4.98
CA TYR A 50 -10.44 5.10 -3.81
C TYR A 50 -10.48 6.32 -2.87
N VAL A 51 -9.31 6.86 -2.49
CA VAL A 51 -9.20 8.03 -1.62
C VAL A 51 -9.79 9.28 -2.28
N PHE A 52 -9.51 9.50 -3.57
CA PHE A 52 -10.01 10.65 -4.32
C PHE A 52 -11.54 10.68 -4.37
N VAL A 53 -12.18 9.54 -4.69
CA VAL A 53 -13.65 9.44 -4.71
C VAL A 53 -14.23 9.65 -3.31
N ALA A 54 -13.60 9.11 -2.26
CA ALA A 54 -14.02 9.33 -0.89
C ALA A 54 -13.94 10.81 -0.47
N ALA A 55 -12.89 11.51 -0.89
CA ALA A 55 -12.72 12.95 -0.68
C ALA A 55 -13.81 13.76 -1.39
N LEU A 56 -14.08 13.47 -2.67
CA LEU A 56 -15.13 14.15 -3.43
C LEU A 56 -16.53 13.98 -2.83
N ARG A 57 -16.78 12.84 -2.18
CA ARG A 57 -18.06 12.54 -1.51
C ARG A 57 -18.16 13.14 -0.10
N GLY A 58 -17.13 13.83 0.39
CA GLY A 58 -17.08 14.32 1.77
C GLY A 58 -17.07 13.20 2.81
N GLN A 59 -16.58 12.01 2.44
CA GLN A 59 -16.60 10.81 3.28
C GLN A 59 -15.22 10.49 3.87
N LEU A 60 -14.21 11.32 3.62
CA LEU A 60 -12.83 11.11 4.04
C LEU A 60 -12.61 11.62 5.46
N VAL A 61 -12.09 10.76 6.33
CA VAL A 61 -11.66 11.12 7.68
C VAL A 61 -10.25 10.59 7.90
N PHE A 62 -9.39 11.44 8.42
CA PHE A 62 -8.06 11.04 8.90
C PHE A 62 -8.16 10.76 10.40
N VAL A 63 -7.69 9.59 10.84
CA VAL A 63 -7.81 9.11 12.22
C VAL A 63 -6.47 8.72 12.85
#